data_AF-A0A955PRR3-F1
#
_entry.id   AF-A0A955PRR3-F1
#
_cell.length_a   1.000
_cell.length_b   1.000
_cell.length_c   1.000
_cell.angle_alpha   90.00
_cell.angle_beta   90.00
_cell.angle_gamma   90.00
#
_symmetry.space_group_name_H-M   'P 1'
#
loop_
_entity.id
_entity.type
_entity.pdbx_description
1 polymer ?
#
loop_
_entity_poly.entity_id
_entity_poly.type
_entity_poly.pdbx_seq_one_letter_code
_entity_poly.pdbx_strand_id
1 'polypeptide(L)'
;MNDLFKLSLATLSLLFLSAPTWGIQHDQGAGEPYSLAGNRLAFHNWYYIRPGQLDWQDTDGQSVYGQSDVQAGRFESIFHYEDFPYGIEIKAHPAERRGPVLDRSEPWEKMGIRVSSLLQEDGKYRMWGTSQSEDGTDYGCYFESTDGLHWGRPNLGLVEVEGSRENNLLQFDKPVSIFKDPTATDEERYKTVWHGDFDPNQFEDYKKESPWSVMASETDPGRYHSIRGAVSPDGVRWKTIPRALSVEPSDTNIVCTYDSTLKKYVMYTRNYMIGPRAEGFPNPTARMHQFVFRRAIGRTESDSFYEFPLS
;
A
#
# COMPACT_ATOMS: atom_id res chain seq x y z
N MET A 1 17.04 -62.50 -21.93
CA MET A 1 18.49 -62.55 -22.18
C MET A 1 18.70 -61.91 -23.54
N ASN A 2 19.20 -60.66 -23.54
CA ASN A 2 19.72 -59.83 -24.64
C ASN A 2 18.82 -59.67 -25.89
N ASP A 3 18.30 -58.49 -26.24
CA ASP A 3 19.11 -57.34 -26.67
C ASP A 3 18.48 -55.98 -26.28
N LEU A 4 18.90 -55.47 -25.12
CA LEU A 4 19.02 -54.04 -24.85
C LEU A 4 20.34 -53.60 -25.49
N PHE A 5 20.35 -52.88 -26.62
CA PHE A 5 21.42 -51.95 -27.04
C PHE A 5 21.19 -51.42 -28.47
N LYS A 6 20.05 -50.76 -28.74
CA LYS A 6 19.90 -49.82 -29.87
C LYS A 6 18.94 -48.68 -29.51
N LEU A 7 19.32 -47.86 -28.53
CA LEU A 7 18.84 -46.48 -28.42
C LEU A 7 20.06 -45.57 -28.58
N SER A 8 20.45 -45.31 -29.83
CA SER A 8 21.46 -44.30 -30.16
C SER A 8 20.77 -42.95 -30.37
N LEU A 9 21.13 -41.97 -29.54
CA LEU A 9 21.13 -40.53 -29.84
C LEU A 9 19.84 -39.94 -30.46
N ALA A 10 18.70 -40.06 -29.79
CA ALA A 10 17.51 -39.27 -30.16
C ALA A 10 16.82 -38.57 -28.98
N THR A 11 17.48 -38.46 -27.83
CA THR A 11 16.90 -37.83 -26.63
C THR A 11 17.87 -36.84 -25.99
N LEU A 12 18.34 -35.87 -26.79
CA LEU A 12 19.05 -34.70 -26.27
C LEU A 12 18.74 -33.48 -27.16
N SER A 13 17.47 -33.17 -27.35
CA SER A 13 17.02 -31.96 -28.06
C SER A 13 15.60 -31.59 -27.64
N LEU A 14 15.41 -31.22 -26.38
CA LEU A 14 14.15 -30.63 -25.91
C LEU A 14 14.37 -29.87 -24.59
N LEU A 15 15.35 -28.98 -24.55
CA LEU A 15 15.56 -28.05 -23.44
C LEU A 15 16.17 -26.73 -23.94
N PHE A 16 15.61 -26.15 -24.99
CA PHE A 16 15.75 -24.72 -25.31
C PHE A 16 14.51 -24.26 -26.11
N LEU A 17 13.33 -24.35 -25.49
CA LEU A 17 12.28 -23.38 -25.79
C LEU A 17 12.44 -22.25 -24.78
N SER A 18 13.54 -21.50 -24.91
CA SER A 18 13.47 -20.10 -24.51
C SER A 18 12.36 -19.50 -25.35
N ALA A 19 11.22 -19.18 -24.74
CA ALA A 19 10.32 -18.22 -25.36
C ALA A 19 11.19 -17.05 -25.83
N PRO A 20 11.04 -16.55 -27.07
CA PRO A 20 11.74 -15.36 -27.46
C PRO A 20 11.42 -14.31 -26.39
N THR A 21 12.43 -13.83 -25.69
CA THR A 21 12.33 -12.57 -24.98
C THR A 21 12.14 -11.54 -26.09
N TRP A 22 10.89 -11.23 -26.41
CA TRP A 22 10.57 -10.22 -27.41
C TRP A 22 11.05 -8.89 -26.83
N GLY A 23 12.27 -8.51 -27.21
CA GLY A 23 12.75 -7.14 -27.06
C GLY A 23 11.92 -6.21 -27.93
N ILE A 24 12.07 -4.90 -27.70
CA ILE A 24 11.45 -3.83 -28.46
C ILE A 24 11.57 -4.13 -29.97
N GLN A 25 10.43 -4.22 -30.67
CA GLN A 25 10.40 -4.34 -32.13
C GLN A 25 10.63 -2.96 -32.73
N HIS A 26 11.90 -2.58 -32.90
CA HIS A 26 12.32 -1.27 -33.38
C HIS A 26 11.90 -0.97 -34.83
N ASP A 27 11.38 -1.95 -35.55
CA ASP A 27 10.87 -1.85 -36.93
C ASP A 27 9.35 -1.67 -37.01
N GLN A 28 8.63 -1.71 -35.88
CA GLN A 28 7.20 -1.42 -35.83
C GLN A 28 6.95 -0.08 -35.11
N GLY A 29 6.27 0.85 -35.80
CA GLY A 29 5.90 2.15 -35.25
C GLY A 29 4.82 2.09 -34.15
N ALA A 30 4.26 0.92 -33.86
CA ALA A 30 3.26 0.70 -32.84
C ALA A 30 3.33 -0.72 -32.24
N GLY A 31 3.02 -0.82 -30.93
CA GLY A 31 2.85 -2.08 -30.21
C GLY A 31 4.17 -2.69 -29.73
N GLU A 32 4.60 -2.33 -28.51
CA GLU A 32 5.54 -3.22 -27.81
C GLU A 32 4.83 -4.54 -27.53
N PRO A 33 5.43 -5.71 -27.84
CA PRO A 33 4.80 -6.99 -27.61
C PRO A 33 4.79 -7.33 -26.11
N TYR A 34 3.87 -6.72 -25.36
CA TYR A 34 3.63 -7.11 -23.98
C TYR A 34 2.89 -8.44 -23.94
N SER A 35 3.48 -9.42 -23.28
CA SER A 35 2.78 -10.65 -22.90
C SER A 35 1.65 -10.30 -21.94
N LEU A 36 0.40 -10.39 -22.40
CA LEU A 36 -0.76 -10.22 -21.53
C LEU A 36 -0.93 -11.44 -20.64
N ALA A 37 -1.20 -11.23 -19.36
CA ALA A 37 -1.46 -12.31 -18.39
C ALA A 37 -2.79 -13.04 -18.62
N GLY A 38 -3.61 -12.61 -19.59
CA GLY A 38 -4.87 -13.25 -19.99
C GLY A 38 -5.73 -12.39 -20.92
N ASN A 39 -6.91 -12.89 -21.28
CA ASN A 39 -7.85 -12.23 -22.22
C ASN A 39 -8.68 -11.11 -21.58
N ARG A 40 -8.43 -10.76 -20.32
CA ARG A 40 -9.13 -9.69 -19.59
C ARG A 40 -8.10 -8.71 -19.05
N LEU A 41 -8.16 -7.47 -19.53
CA LEU A 41 -7.41 -6.35 -18.99
C LEU A 41 -8.32 -5.54 -18.09
N ALA A 42 -8.11 -5.63 -16.77
CA ALA A 42 -8.67 -4.63 -15.87
C ALA A 42 -7.86 -3.35 -16.05
N PHE A 43 -8.49 -2.26 -16.50
CA PHE A 43 -7.83 -0.97 -16.59
C PHE A 43 -7.58 -0.42 -15.18
N HIS A 44 -6.43 -0.74 -14.60
CA HIS A 44 -6.03 -0.30 -13.27
C HIS A 44 -5.00 0.84 -13.30
N ASN A 45 -4.30 1.02 -14.43
CA ASN A 45 -3.39 2.14 -14.66
C ASN A 45 -3.13 2.34 -16.16
N TRP A 46 -2.40 3.41 -16.49
CA TRP A 46 -1.99 3.76 -17.84
C TRP A 46 -0.76 3.00 -18.35
N TYR A 47 -0.22 2.04 -17.58
CA TYR A 47 1.07 1.40 -17.88
C TYR A 47 1.08 0.70 -19.24
N TYR A 48 -0.05 0.07 -19.62
CA TYR A 48 -0.19 -0.65 -20.90
C TYR A 48 -0.87 0.17 -21.99
N ILE A 49 -1.22 1.43 -21.72
CA ILE A 49 -1.83 2.32 -22.71
C ILE A 49 -0.74 3.20 -23.28
N ARG A 50 -0.54 3.12 -24.61
CA ARG A 50 0.34 4.05 -25.30
C ARG A 50 -0.20 5.47 -25.09
N PRO A 51 0.57 6.38 -24.48
CA PRO A 51 0.23 7.80 -24.57
C PRO A 51 0.34 8.16 -26.06
N GLY A 52 -0.73 8.69 -26.64
CA GLY A 52 -0.69 9.18 -28.02
C GLY A 52 0.42 10.22 -28.20
N GLN A 53 0.73 10.55 -29.44
CA GLN A 53 1.71 11.56 -29.78
C GLN A 53 1.02 12.91 -29.98
N LEU A 54 1.70 13.97 -29.55
CA LEU A 54 1.29 15.32 -29.85
C LEU A 54 2.11 15.82 -31.02
N ASP A 55 1.47 16.56 -31.92
CA ASP A 55 2.12 17.28 -32.99
C ASP A 55 1.57 18.71 -33.05
N TRP A 56 2.38 19.62 -33.54
CA TRP A 56 1.94 20.96 -33.93
C TRP A 56 2.10 21.05 -35.42
N GLN A 57 1.03 21.39 -36.14
CA GLN A 57 1.02 21.44 -37.59
C GLN A 57 0.69 22.84 -38.09
N ASP A 58 1.19 23.22 -39.26
CA ASP A 58 0.74 24.42 -39.95
C ASP A 58 -0.62 24.23 -40.62
N THR A 59 -1.13 25.27 -41.30
CA THR A 59 -2.42 25.21 -42.02
C THR A 59 -2.43 24.24 -43.19
N ASP A 60 -1.25 23.82 -43.68
CA ASP A 60 -1.10 22.84 -44.75
C ASP A 60 -0.91 21.40 -44.20
N GLY A 61 -0.96 21.24 -42.88
CA GLY A 61 -0.84 19.95 -42.18
C GLY A 61 0.58 19.45 -42.02
N GLN A 62 1.60 20.30 -42.24
CA GLN A 62 3.00 19.92 -42.06
C GLN A 62 3.42 20.11 -40.59
N SER A 63 4.15 19.14 -40.04
CA SER A 63 4.66 19.23 -38.67
C SER A 63 5.64 20.39 -38.54
N VAL A 64 5.38 21.25 -37.56
CA VAL A 64 6.21 22.38 -37.13
C VAL A 64 6.86 22.13 -35.77
N TYR A 65 6.73 20.91 -35.24
CA TYR A 65 7.25 20.51 -33.93
C TYR A 65 8.72 20.09 -34.00
N GLY A 66 9.57 20.67 -33.14
CA GLY A 66 10.95 20.22 -32.94
C GLY A 66 11.95 20.55 -34.06
N GLN A 67 11.56 21.33 -35.07
CA GLN A 67 12.43 21.75 -36.17
C GLN A 67 12.88 23.21 -36.00
N SER A 68 14.20 23.45 -36.02
CA SER A 68 14.79 24.78 -35.78
C SER A 68 14.66 25.75 -36.96
N ASP A 69 14.37 25.23 -38.15
CA ASP A 69 14.20 25.96 -39.40
C ASP A 69 12.74 26.34 -39.68
N VAL A 70 11.81 25.86 -38.86
CA VAL A 70 10.39 26.18 -39.00
C VAL A 70 10.06 27.47 -38.23
N GLN A 71 9.66 28.51 -38.97
CA GLN A 71 9.20 29.80 -38.42
C GLN A 71 7.67 29.87 -38.44
N ALA A 72 6.99 29.00 -37.70
CA ALA A 72 5.55 29.10 -37.53
C ALA A 72 5.20 30.22 -36.52
N GLY A 73 4.32 31.15 -36.90
CA GLY A 73 3.82 32.16 -36.00
C GLY A 73 2.96 31.58 -34.87
N ARG A 74 2.77 32.34 -33.77
CA ARG A 74 1.99 31.94 -32.57
C ARG A 74 0.56 31.44 -32.88
N PHE A 75 0.00 31.81 -34.03
CA PHE A 75 -1.37 31.47 -34.44
C PHE A 75 -1.42 30.56 -35.66
N GLU A 76 -0.27 30.18 -36.22
CA GLU A 76 -0.16 29.33 -37.40
C GLU A 76 0.10 27.87 -37.02
N SER A 77 0.52 27.62 -35.78
CA SER A 77 0.65 26.27 -35.22
C SER A 77 -0.67 25.81 -34.60
N ILE A 78 -1.26 24.79 -35.21
CA ILE A 78 -2.47 24.11 -34.76
C ILE A 78 -2.05 22.85 -34.02
N PHE A 79 -2.64 22.60 -32.85
CA PHE A 79 -2.34 21.41 -32.07
C PHE A 79 -3.10 20.20 -32.60
N HIS A 80 -2.39 19.10 -32.85
CA HIS A 80 -2.93 17.84 -33.33
C HIS A 80 -2.60 16.68 -32.38
N TYR A 81 -3.60 15.81 -32.19
CA TYR A 81 -3.44 14.55 -31.48
C TYR A 81 -3.24 13.42 -32.50
N GLU A 82 -2.17 12.66 -32.37
CA GLU A 82 -1.90 11.46 -33.15
C GLU A 82 -1.97 10.23 -32.22
N ASP A 83 -2.71 9.19 -32.62
CA ASP A 83 -2.86 7.95 -31.85
C ASP A 83 -3.29 8.12 -30.39
N PHE A 84 -3.93 9.24 -30.03
CA PHE A 84 -4.48 9.42 -28.69
C PHE A 84 -5.62 8.42 -28.47
N PRO A 85 -5.66 7.73 -27.31
CA PRO A 85 -6.75 6.82 -27.01
C PRO A 85 -8.07 7.60 -26.91
N TYR A 86 -9.03 7.26 -27.77
CA TYR A 86 -10.39 7.81 -27.76
C TYR A 86 -11.41 6.74 -27.32
N GLY A 87 -12.60 7.17 -26.89
CA GLY A 87 -13.68 6.27 -26.47
C GLY A 87 -13.54 5.70 -25.04
N ILE A 88 -12.54 6.16 -24.27
CA ILE A 88 -12.43 5.85 -22.84
C ILE A 88 -13.08 6.97 -22.04
N GLU A 89 -14.11 6.64 -21.28
CA GLU A 89 -14.76 7.56 -20.34
C GLU A 89 -14.70 6.94 -18.93
N ILE A 90 -14.14 7.67 -17.96
CA ILE A 90 -14.20 7.25 -16.56
C ILE A 90 -15.61 7.58 -16.06
N LYS A 91 -16.47 6.56 -15.99
CA LYS A 91 -17.76 6.66 -15.30
C LYS A 91 -17.66 6.06 -13.92
N ALA A 92 -18.06 6.83 -12.91
CA ALA A 92 -18.38 6.25 -11.62
C ALA A 92 -19.57 5.30 -11.81
N HIS A 93 -19.42 4.03 -11.41
CA HIS A 93 -20.56 3.14 -11.32
C HIS A 93 -21.56 3.75 -10.32
N PRO A 94 -22.85 3.88 -10.67
CA PRO A 94 -23.84 4.42 -9.75
C PRO A 94 -23.88 3.54 -8.50
N ALA A 95 -23.55 4.13 -7.35
CA ALA A 95 -23.58 3.42 -6.08
C ALA A 95 -25.03 3.31 -5.59
N GLU A 96 -25.40 2.13 -5.09
CA GLU A 96 -26.68 1.93 -4.41
C GLU A 96 -26.46 2.00 -2.89
N ARG A 97 -27.24 2.84 -2.21
CA ARG A 97 -27.21 2.92 -0.75
C ARG A 97 -27.95 1.71 -0.15
N ARG A 98 -27.20 0.70 0.28
CA ARG A 98 -27.74 -0.54 0.88
C ARG A 98 -28.01 -0.48 2.40
N GLY A 99 -27.72 0.66 3.04
CA GLY A 99 -27.80 0.78 4.51
C GLY A 99 -26.49 0.34 5.20
N PRO A 100 -26.48 0.20 6.54
CA PRO A 100 -25.33 -0.30 7.26
C PRO A 100 -25.09 -1.77 6.92
N VAL A 101 -23.85 -2.12 6.59
CA VAL A 101 -23.42 -3.53 6.40
C VAL A 101 -23.01 -4.21 7.70
N LEU A 102 -22.82 -3.42 8.77
CA LEU A 102 -22.53 -3.88 10.12
C LEU A 102 -23.47 -3.18 11.09
N ASP A 103 -24.30 -3.97 11.76
CA ASP A 103 -25.06 -3.50 12.91
C ASP A 103 -24.18 -3.47 14.17
N ARG A 104 -24.53 -2.63 15.15
CA ARG A 104 -23.86 -2.56 16.46
C ARG A 104 -24.59 -3.48 17.45
N SER A 105 -24.56 -4.78 17.19
CA SER A 105 -25.35 -5.75 17.95
C SER A 105 -24.77 -6.02 19.34
N GLU A 106 -23.44 -5.92 19.47
CA GLU A 106 -22.74 -6.34 20.68
C GLU A 106 -22.49 -5.21 21.70
N PRO A 107 -22.30 -5.52 23.00
CA PRO A 107 -21.97 -4.53 24.02
C PRO A 107 -20.69 -3.72 23.72
N TRP A 108 -19.67 -4.35 23.12
CA TRP A 108 -18.41 -3.71 22.74
C TRP A 108 -18.49 -2.87 21.45
N GLU A 109 -19.67 -2.69 20.88
CA GLU A 109 -19.89 -1.97 19.60
C GLU A 109 -20.82 -0.75 19.74
N LYS A 110 -21.34 -0.46 20.95
CA LYS A 110 -22.40 0.52 21.18
C LYS A 110 -22.08 1.91 20.63
N MET A 111 -20.85 2.38 20.83
CA MET A 111 -20.40 3.70 20.35
C MET A 111 -20.00 3.69 18.88
N GLY A 112 -19.74 2.53 18.29
CA GLY A 112 -19.50 2.40 16.85
C GLY A 112 -18.53 1.29 16.49
N ILE A 113 -18.42 1.06 15.19
CA ILE A 113 -17.45 0.17 14.56
C ILE A 113 -16.73 0.98 13.47
N ARG A 114 -15.40 0.93 13.45
CA ARG A 114 -14.55 1.50 12.42
C ARG A 114 -13.78 0.37 11.75
N VAL A 115 -14.07 0.13 10.48
CA VAL A 115 -13.33 -0.81 9.65
C VAL A 115 -12.02 -0.15 9.18
N SER A 116 -10.92 -0.88 9.25
CA SER A 116 -9.60 -0.40 8.87
C SER A 116 -8.89 -1.26 7.83
N SER A 117 -9.18 -2.55 7.77
CA SER A 117 -8.55 -3.47 6.80
C SER A 117 -9.56 -4.50 6.31
N LEU A 118 -9.50 -4.82 5.02
CA LEU A 118 -10.33 -5.84 4.36
C LEU A 118 -9.44 -6.64 3.41
N LEU A 119 -9.43 -7.96 3.55
CA LEU A 119 -8.75 -8.88 2.65
C LEU A 119 -9.73 -9.95 2.16
N GLN A 120 -9.55 -10.41 0.92
CA GLN A 120 -10.27 -11.58 0.41
C GLN A 120 -9.28 -12.73 0.21
N GLU A 121 -9.56 -13.88 0.82
CA GLU A 121 -8.71 -15.06 0.78
C GLU A 121 -9.55 -16.33 0.95
N ASP A 122 -9.20 -17.40 0.23
CA ASP A 122 -9.86 -18.71 0.32
C ASP A 122 -11.40 -18.65 0.22
N GLY A 123 -11.90 -17.77 -0.66
CA GLY A 123 -13.34 -17.56 -0.87
C GLY A 123 -14.05 -16.80 0.26
N LYS A 124 -13.30 -16.20 1.19
CA LYS A 124 -13.81 -15.47 2.34
C LYS A 124 -13.27 -14.04 2.37
N TYR A 125 -14.14 -13.10 2.68
CA TYR A 125 -13.77 -11.75 3.08
C TYR A 125 -13.48 -11.73 4.57
N ARG A 126 -12.30 -11.21 4.92
CA ARG A 126 -11.78 -11.06 6.27
C ARG A 126 -11.62 -9.59 6.56
N MET A 127 -12.20 -9.12 7.64
CA MET A 127 -12.25 -7.69 7.95
C MET A 127 -11.78 -7.45 9.37
N TRP A 128 -10.98 -6.41 9.53
CA TRP A 128 -10.46 -5.96 10.80
C TRP A 128 -10.80 -4.50 11.02
N GLY A 129 -11.01 -4.18 12.29
CA GLY A 129 -11.41 -2.85 12.69
C GLY A 129 -11.25 -2.63 14.18
N THR A 130 -11.82 -1.52 14.62
CA THR A 130 -11.99 -1.24 16.04
C THR A 130 -13.47 -1.03 16.34
N SER A 131 -13.90 -1.42 17.52
CA SER A 131 -15.21 -1.09 18.06
C SER A 131 -15.07 -0.40 19.40
N GLN A 132 -16.11 0.32 19.83
CA GLN A 132 -16.10 1.01 21.11
C GLN A 132 -17.38 0.68 21.90
N SER A 133 -17.20 0.29 23.16
CA SER A 133 -18.29 0.05 24.12
C SER A 133 -18.90 1.37 24.61
N GLU A 134 -20.02 1.26 25.31
CA GLU A 134 -20.75 2.41 25.86
C GLU A 134 -19.93 3.22 26.88
N ASP A 135 -19.01 2.57 27.61
CA ASP A 135 -18.11 3.23 28.57
C ASP A 135 -16.88 3.89 27.89
N GLY A 136 -16.77 3.80 26.57
CA GLY A 136 -15.67 4.38 25.80
C GLY A 136 -14.44 3.47 25.66
N THR A 137 -14.48 2.22 26.10
CA THR A 137 -13.37 1.27 25.88
C THR A 137 -13.25 0.90 24.41
N ASP A 138 -12.06 1.10 23.84
CA ASP A 138 -11.73 0.70 22.47
C ASP A 138 -11.28 -0.77 22.42
N TYR A 139 -11.82 -1.51 21.46
CA TYR A 139 -11.44 -2.90 21.19
C TYR A 139 -10.99 -3.04 19.73
N GLY A 140 -10.00 -3.90 19.47
CA GLY A 140 -9.79 -4.45 18.13
C GLY A 140 -10.79 -5.56 17.86
N CYS A 141 -11.36 -5.62 16.67
CA CYS A 141 -12.37 -6.60 16.31
C CYS A 141 -12.14 -7.18 14.91
N TYR A 142 -12.67 -8.39 14.71
CA TYR A 142 -12.53 -9.17 13.49
C TYR A 142 -13.87 -9.69 13.01
N PHE A 143 -14.08 -9.70 11.69
CA PHE A 143 -15.32 -10.14 11.07
C PHE A 143 -15.01 -10.97 9.83
N GLU A 144 -15.95 -11.84 9.48
CA GLU A 144 -15.84 -12.70 8.31
C GLU A 144 -17.12 -12.68 7.47
N SER A 145 -16.97 -12.75 6.15
CA SER A 145 -18.10 -12.81 5.23
C SER A 145 -17.76 -13.67 4.02
N THR A 146 -18.76 -14.25 3.37
CA THR A 146 -18.60 -14.95 2.10
C THR A 146 -19.08 -14.12 0.90
N ASP A 147 -19.78 -13.02 1.15
CA ASP A 147 -20.40 -12.17 0.12
C ASP A 147 -20.06 -10.68 0.25
N GLY A 148 -19.34 -10.28 1.31
CA GLY A 148 -18.98 -8.90 1.61
C GLY A 148 -20.14 -8.04 2.15
N LEU A 149 -21.33 -8.62 2.28
CA LEU A 149 -22.56 -7.92 2.70
C LEU A 149 -23.04 -8.38 4.08
N HIS A 150 -22.96 -9.69 4.35
CA HIS A 150 -23.34 -10.29 5.63
C HIS A 150 -22.10 -10.69 6.41
N TRP A 151 -21.94 -10.14 7.60
CA TRP A 151 -20.72 -10.26 8.39
C TRP A 151 -20.96 -11.03 9.68
N GLY A 152 -20.24 -12.14 9.83
CA GLY A 152 -20.19 -12.94 11.05
C GLY A 152 -19.16 -12.42 12.05
N ARG A 153 -19.47 -12.61 13.34
CA ARG A 153 -18.60 -12.33 14.49
C ARG A 153 -18.10 -13.67 15.05
N PRO A 154 -16.99 -14.22 14.53
CA PRO A 154 -16.49 -15.50 15.03
C PRO A 154 -16.08 -15.36 16.50
N ASN A 155 -16.40 -16.37 17.31
CA ASN A 155 -15.91 -16.43 18.69
C ASN A 155 -14.40 -16.77 18.69
N LEU A 156 -13.58 -15.81 19.09
CA LEU A 156 -12.12 -15.93 19.11
C LEU A 156 -11.57 -16.41 20.45
N GLY A 157 -12.30 -16.21 21.55
CA GLY A 157 -11.86 -16.63 22.89
C GLY A 157 -10.70 -15.81 23.48
N LEU A 158 -10.34 -14.67 22.88
CA LEU A 158 -9.06 -14.00 23.16
C LEU A 158 -9.13 -12.93 24.24
N VAL A 159 -10.23 -12.18 24.30
CA VAL A 159 -10.44 -11.05 25.22
C VAL A 159 -11.61 -11.37 26.13
N GLU A 160 -11.49 -11.04 27.41
CA GLU A 160 -12.56 -11.21 28.38
C GLU A 160 -13.33 -9.90 28.54
N VAL A 161 -14.64 -9.95 28.31
CA VAL A 161 -15.57 -8.82 28.48
C VAL A 161 -16.75 -9.32 29.29
N GLU A 162 -17.06 -8.65 30.40
CA GLU A 162 -18.19 -8.99 31.28
C GLU A 162 -18.20 -10.46 31.73
N GLY A 163 -17.00 -11.04 31.96
CA GLY A 163 -16.84 -12.43 32.41
C GLY A 163 -16.98 -13.50 31.31
N SER A 164 -17.11 -13.11 30.05
CA SER A 164 -17.15 -14.02 28.91
C SER A 164 -16.03 -13.72 27.91
N ARG A 165 -15.53 -14.78 27.25
CA ARG A 165 -14.60 -14.69 26.11
C ARG A 165 -15.28 -14.97 24.76
N GLU A 166 -16.60 -15.13 24.78
CA GLU A 166 -17.40 -15.42 23.59
C GLU A 166 -17.62 -14.18 22.74
N ASN A 167 -16.57 -13.73 22.06
CA ASN A 167 -16.58 -12.49 21.29
C ASN A 167 -15.58 -12.55 20.13
N ASN A 168 -15.70 -11.58 19.22
CA ASN A 168 -14.86 -11.44 18.04
C ASN A 168 -13.70 -10.45 18.23
N LEU A 169 -13.26 -10.27 19.48
CA LEU A 169 -12.28 -9.26 19.85
C LEU A 169 -10.85 -9.79 19.78
N LEU A 170 -9.94 -8.89 19.42
CA LEU A 170 -8.52 -9.13 19.31
C LEU A 170 -7.82 -8.66 20.58
N GLN A 171 -6.74 -9.34 20.99
CA GLN A 171 -5.82 -8.89 22.06
C GLN A 171 -5.01 -7.64 21.69
N PHE A 172 -5.38 -6.99 20.59
CA PHE A 172 -4.65 -5.95 19.91
C PHE A 172 -5.66 -4.95 19.33
N ASP A 173 -5.55 -3.68 19.70
CA ASP A 173 -6.54 -2.63 19.41
C ASP A 173 -6.16 -1.72 18.21
N LYS A 174 -5.06 -2.02 17.51
CA LYS A 174 -4.59 -1.26 16.34
C LYS A 174 -4.56 -2.07 15.02
N PRO A 175 -5.59 -2.83 14.63
CA PRO A 175 -5.56 -3.67 13.43
C PRO A 175 -5.77 -2.87 12.13
N VAL A 176 -4.84 -1.98 11.83
CA VAL A 176 -4.85 -1.07 10.66
C VAL A 176 -3.84 -1.52 9.62
N SER A 177 -4.06 -1.21 8.34
CA SER A 177 -3.14 -1.58 7.26
C SER A 177 -2.69 -3.05 7.31
N ILE A 178 -3.62 -3.98 7.54
CA ILE A 178 -3.30 -5.40 7.55
C ILE A 178 -3.07 -5.88 6.13
N PHE A 179 -1.94 -6.53 5.89
CA PHE A 179 -1.59 -7.15 4.62
C PHE A 179 -0.99 -8.54 4.86
N LYS A 180 -0.95 -9.32 3.77
CA LYS A 180 -0.32 -10.64 3.74
C LYS A 180 1.03 -10.53 3.05
N ASP A 181 2.05 -11.11 3.65
CA ASP A 181 3.35 -11.31 3.02
C ASP A 181 3.43 -12.76 2.52
N PRO A 182 3.46 -13.00 1.20
CA PRO A 182 3.55 -14.34 0.64
C PRO A 182 4.95 -14.96 0.78
N THR A 183 5.94 -14.20 1.22
CA THR A 183 7.34 -14.65 1.38
C THR A 183 7.74 -14.90 2.83
N ALA A 184 6.91 -14.46 3.79
CA ALA A 184 7.12 -14.71 5.21
C ALA A 184 6.99 -16.19 5.57
N THR A 185 7.57 -16.56 6.71
CA THR A 185 7.27 -17.84 7.35
C THR A 185 5.81 -17.87 7.81
N ASP A 186 5.30 -19.07 8.08
CA ASP A 186 3.91 -19.26 8.49
C ASP A 186 3.56 -18.51 9.78
N GLU A 187 4.55 -18.24 10.64
CA GLU A 187 4.40 -17.52 11.90
C GLU A 187 4.14 -16.01 11.72
N GLU A 188 4.50 -15.43 10.58
CA GLU A 188 4.52 -13.97 10.35
C GLU A 188 3.82 -13.54 9.05
N ARG A 189 2.95 -14.42 8.56
CA ARG A 189 2.22 -14.31 7.30
C ARG A 189 1.41 -13.02 7.16
N TYR A 190 0.78 -12.57 8.24
CA TYR A 190 0.06 -11.30 8.30
C TYR A 190 0.89 -10.26 9.03
N LYS A 191 0.80 -9.03 8.54
CA LYS A 191 1.59 -7.90 9.02
C LYS A 191 0.70 -6.66 9.12
N THR A 192 1.00 -5.79 10.07
CA THR A 192 0.26 -4.54 10.31
C THR A 192 1.23 -3.45 10.76
N VAL A 193 0.96 -2.21 10.36
CA VAL A 193 1.72 -1.02 10.77
C VAL A 193 0.78 0.06 11.26
N TRP A 194 1.18 0.80 12.29
CA TRP A 194 0.40 1.93 12.81
C TRP A 194 1.29 3.05 13.32
N HIS A 195 0.69 4.24 13.46
CA HIS A 195 1.33 5.36 14.14
C HIS A 195 1.32 5.12 15.66
N GLY A 196 2.46 5.28 16.31
CA GLY A 196 2.59 5.17 17.76
C GLY A 196 3.55 6.19 18.36
N ASP A 197 3.65 6.14 19.68
CA ASP A 197 4.59 6.93 20.45
C ASP A 197 5.92 6.20 20.60
N PHE A 198 7.00 6.97 20.57
CA PHE A 198 8.35 6.52 20.82
C PHE A 198 8.81 6.99 22.20
N ASP A 199 9.52 6.14 22.93
CA ASP A 199 10.08 6.51 24.23
C ASP A 199 11.32 7.40 24.03
N PRO A 200 11.30 8.67 24.47
CA PRO A 200 12.45 9.57 24.33
C PRO A 200 13.72 9.03 24.98
N ASN A 201 13.60 8.20 26.03
CA ASN A 201 14.77 7.62 26.69
C ASN A 201 15.52 6.62 25.81
N GLN A 202 14.86 6.07 24.79
CA GLN A 202 15.45 5.12 23.84
C GLN A 202 15.99 5.80 22.58
N PHE A 203 15.82 7.12 22.44
CA PHE A 203 16.06 7.82 21.18
C PHE A 203 17.53 7.82 20.78
N GLU A 204 18.43 8.13 21.71
CA GLU A 204 19.86 8.18 21.42
C GLU A 204 20.42 6.80 21.04
N ASP A 205 19.93 5.73 21.65
CA ASP A 205 20.36 4.37 21.32
C ASP A 205 19.78 3.91 19.98
N TYR A 206 18.50 4.18 19.72
CA TYR A 206 17.89 3.92 18.41
C TYR A 206 18.62 4.68 17.29
N LYS A 207 18.99 5.95 17.52
CA LYS A 207 19.71 6.78 16.55
C LYS A 207 21.11 6.26 16.25
N LYS A 208 21.80 5.68 17.23
CA LYS A 208 23.10 5.02 16.99
C LYS A 208 22.95 3.77 16.13
N GLU A 209 21.90 2.99 16.37
CA GLU A 209 21.65 1.72 15.67
C GLU A 209 21.04 1.90 14.28
N SER A 210 20.20 2.91 14.10
CA SER A 210 19.43 3.15 12.87
C SER A 210 19.45 4.63 12.46
N PRO A 211 20.63 5.23 12.22
CA PRO A 211 20.74 6.66 11.92
C PRO A 211 20.00 7.10 10.65
N TRP A 212 19.68 6.16 9.75
CA TRP A 212 18.90 6.36 8.52
C TRP A 212 17.37 6.33 8.72
N SER A 213 16.89 6.06 9.94
CA SER A 213 15.46 5.93 10.27
C SER A 213 15.03 6.89 11.38
N VAL A 214 15.67 8.06 11.44
CA VAL A 214 15.43 9.04 12.49
C VAL A 214 15.21 10.43 11.92
N MET A 215 13.98 10.90 12.01
CA MET A 215 13.61 12.29 11.76
C MET A 215 12.76 12.89 12.89
N ALA A 216 12.58 12.17 14.02
CA ALA A 216 11.73 12.63 15.12
C ALA A 216 12.35 13.73 16.01
N SER A 217 13.61 14.11 15.77
CA SER A 217 14.23 15.32 16.30
C SER A 217 14.22 16.32 15.15
N GLU A 218 13.45 17.40 15.14
CA GLU A 218 13.25 18.43 16.17
C GLU A 218 11.84 19.04 16.02
N THR A 219 11.27 19.64 17.08
CA THR A 219 10.17 20.63 17.07
C THR A 219 8.74 20.25 17.49
N ASP A 220 8.49 19.09 18.13
CA ASP A 220 7.25 18.86 18.89
C ASP A 220 7.49 18.82 20.41
N PRO A 221 7.01 19.80 21.20
CA PRO A 221 7.02 19.73 22.65
C PRO A 221 6.19 18.55 23.17
N GLY A 222 6.87 17.48 23.57
CA GLY A 222 6.31 16.43 24.41
C GLY A 222 5.85 15.15 23.71
N ARG A 223 6.17 14.94 22.42
CA ARG A 223 5.85 13.69 21.71
C ARG A 223 6.91 13.27 20.70
N TYR A 224 7.41 12.04 20.81
CA TYR A 224 8.28 11.43 19.81
C TYR A 224 7.43 10.46 19.00
N HIS A 225 7.31 10.68 17.70
CA HIS A 225 6.51 9.83 16.82
C HIS A 225 7.30 8.59 16.39
N SER A 226 6.61 7.48 16.21
CA SER A 226 7.14 6.30 15.55
C SER A 226 6.10 5.59 14.71
N ILE A 227 6.60 4.76 13.81
CA ILE A 227 5.84 3.71 13.16
C ILE A 227 6.11 2.41 13.89
N ARG A 228 5.04 1.74 14.28
CA ARG A 228 5.05 0.48 15.02
C ARG A 228 4.50 -0.62 14.13
N GLY A 229 4.81 -1.87 14.45
CA GLY A 229 4.31 -3.02 13.70
C GLY A 229 4.06 -4.26 14.55
N ALA A 230 3.30 -5.18 13.99
CA ALA A 230 3.04 -6.50 14.54
C ALA A 230 2.95 -7.53 13.42
N VAL A 231 3.21 -8.78 13.78
CA VAL A 231 3.10 -9.94 12.88
C VAL A 231 2.11 -10.95 13.45
N SER A 232 1.50 -11.74 12.59
CA SER A 232 0.55 -12.77 12.98
C SER A 232 0.56 -13.95 12.00
N PRO A 233 0.45 -15.20 12.47
CA PRO A 233 0.30 -16.36 11.59
C PRO A 233 -1.07 -16.41 10.90
N ASP A 234 -2.11 -16.00 11.62
CA ASP A 234 -3.52 -16.20 11.24
C ASP A 234 -4.28 -14.89 11.04
N GLY A 235 -3.66 -13.73 11.32
CA GLY A 235 -4.27 -12.42 11.27
C GLY A 235 -5.16 -12.12 12.48
N VAL A 236 -5.18 -12.98 13.50
CA VAL A 236 -6.03 -12.86 14.69
C VAL A 236 -5.17 -12.83 15.97
N ARG A 237 -4.14 -13.66 16.05
CA ARG A 237 -3.18 -13.71 17.15
C ARG A 237 -1.96 -12.89 16.79
N TRP A 238 -1.93 -11.65 17.25
CA TRP A 238 -0.89 -10.67 16.91
C TRP A 238 0.24 -10.68 17.93
N LYS A 239 1.47 -10.63 17.43
CA LYS A 239 2.68 -10.40 18.21
C LYS A 239 3.25 -9.03 17.84
N THR A 240 3.14 -8.09 18.77
CA THR A 240 3.72 -6.74 18.62
C THR A 240 5.23 -6.81 18.54
N ILE A 241 5.81 -6.09 17.58
CA ILE A 241 7.24 -5.89 17.47
C ILE A 241 7.66 -4.87 18.54
N PRO A 242 8.59 -5.22 19.47
CA PRO A 242 8.96 -4.31 20.56
C PRO A 242 9.64 -3.02 20.10
N ARG A 243 10.45 -3.09 19.03
CA ARG A 243 11.16 -1.96 18.43
C ARG A 243 10.22 -1.14 17.51
N ALA A 244 10.46 0.15 17.38
CA ALA A 244 9.88 0.95 16.31
C ALA A 244 10.45 0.55 14.94
N LEU A 245 9.59 0.50 13.92
CA LEU A 245 9.97 0.25 12.54
C LEU A 245 10.68 1.45 11.92
N SER A 246 10.19 2.66 12.25
CA SER A 246 10.83 3.93 11.94
C SER A 246 10.48 4.97 13.00
N VAL A 247 11.36 5.95 13.21
CA VAL A 247 11.18 7.05 14.17
C VAL A 247 11.09 8.36 13.39
N GLU A 248 9.88 8.64 12.90
CA GLU A 248 9.59 9.76 12.02
C GLU A 248 8.26 10.44 12.37
N PRO A 249 8.12 11.75 12.10
CA PRO A 249 6.87 12.47 12.30
C PRO A 249 5.82 11.99 11.28
N SER A 250 4.82 11.25 11.76
CA SER A 250 3.68 10.82 10.95
C SER A 250 2.36 10.98 11.72
N ASP A 251 1.27 11.01 10.98
CA ASP A 251 -0.10 10.89 11.48
C ASP A 251 -0.71 9.55 11.04
N THR A 252 -2.00 9.38 11.29
CA THR A 252 -2.87 8.26 10.88
C THR A 252 -2.91 8.03 9.35
N ASN A 253 -3.43 6.85 8.96
CA ASN A 253 -3.52 6.34 7.57
C ASN A 253 -2.18 5.93 6.95
N ILE A 254 -1.29 5.37 7.77
CA ILE A 254 -0.11 4.66 7.30
C ILE A 254 -0.58 3.37 6.63
N VAL A 255 -0.08 3.10 5.42
CA VAL A 255 -0.36 1.87 4.69
C VAL A 255 0.94 1.20 4.27
N CYS A 256 1.03 -0.11 4.45
CA CYS A 256 2.19 -0.91 4.07
C CYS A 256 1.74 -2.19 3.36
N THR A 257 2.55 -2.68 2.44
CA THR A 257 2.36 -3.97 1.77
C THR A 257 3.70 -4.57 1.37
N TYR A 258 3.71 -5.86 1.07
CA TYR A 258 4.82 -6.49 0.35
C TYR A 258 4.58 -6.38 -1.16
N ASP A 259 5.43 -5.63 -1.85
CA ASP A 259 5.39 -5.49 -3.30
C ASP A 259 6.15 -6.66 -3.94
N SER A 260 5.40 -7.55 -4.60
CA SER A 260 5.95 -8.75 -5.23
C SER A 260 6.81 -8.47 -6.48
N THR A 261 6.68 -7.30 -7.09
CA THR A 261 7.49 -6.89 -8.26
C THR A 261 8.83 -6.35 -7.78
N LEU A 262 8.81 -5.45 -6.81
CA LEU A 262 10.02 -4.88 -6.21
C LEU A 262 10.73 -5.87 -5.28
N LYS A 263 10.01 -6.89 -4.80
CA LYS A 263 10.44 -7.84 -3.75
C LYS A 263 10.82 -7.15 -2.45
N LYS A 264 10.07 -6.09 -2.11
CA LYS A 264 10.31 -5.22 -0.95
C LYS A 264 9.01 -4.91 -0.25
N TYR A 265 9.11 -4.58 1.03
CA TYR A 265 8.05 -3.89 1.72
C TYR A 265 8.00 -2.44 1.28
N VAL A 266 6.83 -1.95 0.93
CA VAL A 266 6.59 -0.56 0.54
C VAL A 266 5.59 0.03 1.51
N MET A 267 5.98 1.12 2.17
CA MET A 267 5.15 1.82 3.13
C MET A 267 4.93 3.26 2.69
N TYR A 268 3.67 3.68 2.74
CA TYR A 268 3.24 5.05 2.54
C TYR A 268 2.79 5.64 3.86
N THR A 269 3.30 6.82 4.18
CA THR A 269 3.04 7.52 5.44
C THR A 269 2.37 8.85 5.16
N ARG A 270 1.70 9.42 6.17
CA ARG A 270 1.34 10.83 6.15
C ARG A 270 2.33 11.60 7.00
N ASN A 271 3.45 11.93 6.37
CA ASN A 271 4.56 12.63 6.98
C ASN A 271 4.23 14.12 7.16
N TYR A 272 4.80 14.75 8.19
CA TYR A 272 4.85 16.19 8.33
C TYR A 272 6.16 16.69 7.73
N MET A 273 6.10 17.49 6.67
CA MET A 273 7.30 18.10 6.10
C MET A 273 7.84 19.15 7.08
N ILE A 274 8.85 18.76 7.87
CA ILE A 274 9.56 19.64 8.79
C ILE A 274 10.79 20.20 8.06
N GLY A 275 10.68 21.44 7.58
CA GLY A 275 11.80 22.18 7.01
C GLY A 275 12.56 22.99 8.06
N PRO A 276 13.76 23.51 7.73
CA PRO A 276 14.48 24.45 8.60
C PRO A 276 13.62 25.68 8.89
N ARG A 277 13.69 26.17 10.12
CA ARG A 277 13.02 27.41 10.54
C ARG A 277 13.83 28.63 10.15
N ALA A 278 13.14 29.74 9.89
CA ALA A 278 13.79 31.03 9.69
C ALA A 278 14.54 31.47 10.95
N GLU A 279 15.67 32.15 10.77
CA GLU A 279 16.47 32.69 11.86
C GLU A 279 15.62 33.60 12.77
N GLY A 280 15.77 33.45 14.10
CA GLY A 280 15.03 34.21 15.09
C GLY A 280 13.64 33.66 15.47
N PHE A 281 13.17 32.59 14.82
CA PHE A 281 11.91 31.93 15.18
C PHE A 281 12.16 30.66 16.01
N PRO A 282 11.88 30.68 17.33
CA PRO A 282 12.13 29.52 18.19
C PRO A 282 11.19 28.37 17.87
N ASN A 283 11.50 27.19 18.41
CA ASN A 283 10.61 26.04 18.35
C ASN A 283 9.27 26.36 19.03
N PRO A 284 8.16 25.85 18.50
CA PRO A 284 6.86 26.12 19.08
C PRO A 284 6.78 25.41 20.43
N THR A 285 6.00 25.92 21.37
CA THR A 285 5.87 25.33 22.72
C THR A 285 4.54 24.60 22.93
N ALA A 286 3.67 24.53 21.90
CA ALA A 286 2.34 23.93 21.99
C ALA A 286 2.04 22.96 20.84
N ARG A 287 1.24 21.92 21.12
CA ARG A 287 0.78 20.86 20.20
C ARG A 287 0.20 21.38 18.87
N MET A 288 -0.36 22.59 18.87
CA MET A 288 -1.00 23.17 17.67
C MET A 288 -0.03 23.40 16.50
N HIS A 289 1.28 23.35 16.72
CA HIS A 289 2.27 23.44 15.65
C HIS A 289 2.19 22.32 14.61
N GLN A 290 1.65 21.14 14.94
CA GLN A 290 1.41 20.06 13.97
C GLN A 290 0.41 20.45 12.88
N PHE A 291 -0.50 21.42 13.15
CA PHE A 291 -1.51 21.86 12.19
C PHE A 291 -1.01 22.89 11.17
N VAL A 292 0.16 23.50 11.39
CA VAL A 292 0.76 24.45 10.43
C VAL A 292 1.76 23.79 9.49
N PHE A 293 2.17 22.55 9.74
CA PHE A 293 3.03 21.82 8.82
C PHE A 293 2.26 21.35 7.59
N ARG A 294 2.97 21.32 6.46
CA ARG A 294 2.46 20.70 5.24
C ARG A 294 2.50 19.20 5.43
N ARG A 295 1.33 18.56 5.35
CA ARG A 295 1.26 17.11 5.25
C ARG A 295 1.70 16.70 3.85
N ALA A 296 2.57 15.72 3.78
CA ALA A 296 3.02 15.09 2.55
C ALA A 296 2.74 13.58 2.63
N ILE A 297 2.69 12.94 1.47
CA ILE A 297 2.74 11.48 1.40
C ILE A 297 4.21 11.09 1.33
N GLY A 298 4.70 10.44 2.39
CA GLY A 298 6.00 9.78 2.38
C GLY A 298 5.89 8.41 1.72
N ARG A 299 6.98 7.92 1.15
CA ARG A 299 7.12 6.57 0.60
C ARG A 299 8.50 6.04 0.95
N THR A 300 8.53 4.95 1.72
CA THR A 300 9.76 4.21 2.04
C THR A 300 9.67 2.77 1.57
N GLU A 301 10.83 2.18 1.31
CA GLU A 301 10.99 0.78 0.94
C GLU A 301 11.97 0.10 1.89
N SER A 302 11.74 -1.18 2.17
CA SER A 302 12.71 -2.00 2.90
C SER A 302 12.71 -3.44 2.41
N ASP A 303 13.88 -4.08 2.49
CA ASP A 303 14.00 -5.53 2.28
C ASP A 303 13.50 -6.32 3.51
N SER A 304 13.34 -5.65 4.67
CA SER A 304 12.91 -6.23 5.94
C SER A 304 11.68 -5.51 6.49
N PHE A 305 10.72 -6.25 7.03
CA PHE A 305 9.56 -5.65 7.70
C PHE A 305 9.93 -5.00 9.05
N TYR A 306 11.08 -5.34 9.62
CA TYR A 306 11.46 -4.95 10.99
C TYR A 306 12.13 -3.58 11.08
N GLU A 307 12.50 -3.00 9.95
CA GLU A 307 13.17 -1.70 9.87
C GLU A 307 12.82 -1.04 8.54
N PHE A 308 12.56 0.25 8.58
CA PHE A 308 12.34 1.05 7.38
C PHE A 308 13.23 2.28 7.43
N PRO A 309 13.85 2.70 6.32
CA PRO A 309 14.34 4.07 6.18
C PRO A 309 13.20 5.08 6.34
N LEU A 310 13.55 6.35 6.55
CA LEU A 310 12.57 7.44 6.54
C LEU A 310 11.77 7.48 5.22
N SER A 311 10.51 7.87 5.33
CA SER A 311 9.54 7.98 4.23
C SER A 311 9.56 9.30 3.48
#